data_AF-A0A395JLM0-F1
#
_entry.id   AF-A0A395JLM0-F1
#
_cell.length_a   1.000
_cell.length_b   1.000
_cell.length_c   1.000
_cell.angle_alpha   90.00
_cell.angle_beta   90.00
_cell.angle_gamma   90.00
#
_symmetry.space_group_name_H-M   'P 1'
#
loop_
_entity.id
_entity.type
_entity.pdbx_description
1 polymer ?
#
loop_
_entity_poly.entity_id
_entity_poly.type
_entity_poly.pdbx_seq_one_letter_code
_entity_poly.pdbx_strand_id
1 'polypeptide(L)' 'MDKTATQRQQRYREQIAKGEKKRLQVVLDREEADKLDNICAAENLTKTQFIKRVINQYIHT' A
#
# COMPACT_ATOMS: atom_id res chain seq x y z
N MET A 1 -11.65 21.94 -1.24
CA MET A 1 -11.11 20.68 -1.80
C MET A 1 -9.60 20.80 -1.89
N ASP A 2 -8.88 19.96 -1.16
CA ASP A 2 -7.44 20.01 -0.96
C ASP A 2 -6.70 19.65 -2.26
N LYS A 3 -6.19 20.66 -2.98
CA LYS A 3 -5.56 20.52 -4.31
C LYS A 3 -4.31 19.61 -4.28
N THR A 4 -3.74 19.41 -3.10
CA THR A 4 -2.53 18.64 -2.84
C THR A 4 -2.74 17.13 -2.91
N ALA A 5 -3.91 16.64 -2.50
CA ALA A 5 -4.26 15.22 -2.57
C ALA A 5 -4.46 14.76 -4.04
N THR A 6 -5.06 15.62 -4.85
CA THR A 6 -5.35 15.36 -6.27
C THR A 6 -4.06 15.24 -7.09
N GLN A 7 -3.07 16.11 -6.85
CA GLN A 7 -1.78 16.05 -7.54
C GLN A 7 -0.96 14.81 -7.19
N ARG A 8 -0.96 14.37 -5.92
CA ARG A 8 -0.25 13.14 -5.53
C ARG A 8 -0.86 11.90 -6.19
N GLN A 9 -2.18 11.79 -6.21
CA GLN A 9 -2.84 10.66 -6.88
C GLN A 9 -2.58 10.63 -8.39
N GLN A 10 -2.58 11.80 -9.04
CA GLN A 10 -2.30 11.91 -10.47
C GLN A 10 -0.88 11.43 -10.81
N ARG A 11 0.13 11.86 -10.04
CA ARG A 11 1.54 11.42 -10.22
C ARG A 11 1.68 9.91 -10.07
N TYR A 12 1.00 9.29 -9.11
CA TYR A 12 1.03 7.84 -8.95
C TYR A 12 0.43 7.12 -10.16
N ARG A 13 -0.67 7.62 -10.74
CA ARG A 13 -1.27 7.05 -11.95
C ARG A 13 -0.33 7.17 -13.15
N GLU A 14 0.33 8.31 -13.32
CA GLU A 14 1.32 8.53 -14.38
C GLU A 14 2.54 7.62 -14.25
N GLN A 15 3.07 7.44 -13.04
CA GLN A 15 4.19 6.51 -12.78
C GLN A 15 3.80 5.06 -13.07
N ILE A 16 2.55 4.68 -12.83
CA ILE A 16 2.04 3.36 -13.21
C ILE A 16 1.94 3.24 -14.73
N ALA A 17 1.39 4.24 -15.41
CA ALA A 17 1.24 4.25 -16.87
C ALA A 17 2.59 4.23 -17.61
N LYS A 18 3.63 4.85 -17.04
CA LYS A 18 5.01 4.85 -17.56
C LYS A 18 5.79 3.57 -17.24
N GLY A 19 5.22 2.64 -16.48
CA GLY A 19 5.88 1.38 -16.09
C GLY A 19 6.90 1.51 -14.95
N GLU A 20 7.08 2.70 -14.37
CA GLU A 20 7.99 2.94 -13.24
C GLU A 20 7.49 2.28 -11.94
N LYS A 21 6.17 2.07 -11.82
CA LYS A 21 5.55 1.37 -10.70
C LYS A 21 4.50 0.39 -11.18
N LYS A 22 4.45 -0.80 -10.57
CA LYS A 22 3.34 -1.75 -10.77
C LYS A 22 2.29 -1.56 -9.67
N ARG A 23 1.02 -1.73 -10.03
CA ARG A 23 -0.08 -1.77 -9.07
C ARG A 23 -0.30 -3.21 -8.61
N LEU A 24 -0.31 -3.43 -7.30
CA LEU A 24 -0.72 -4.69 -6.69
C LEU A 24 -2.14 -4.53 -6.14
N GLN A 25 -3.02 -5.48 -6.44
CA GLN A 25 -4.33 -5.60 -5.82
C GLN A 25 -4.35 -6.91 -5.03
N VAL A 26 -4.65 -6.81 -3.73
CA VAL A 26 -4.76 -7.95 -2.82
C VAL A 26 -6.21 -8.03 -2.36
N VAL A 27 -6.78 -9.22 -2.42
CA VAL A 27 -8.12 -9.52 -1.87
C VAL A 27 -7.90 -10.33 -0.61
N LEU A 28 -8.44 -9.83 0.50
CA LEU A 28 -8.41 -10.48 1.81
C LEU A 28 -9.86 -10.72 2.24
N ASP A 29 -10.08 -11.72 3.08
CA ASP A 29 -11.35 -11.82 3.77
C ASP A 29 -11.52 -10.67 4.79
N ARG A 30 -12.72 -10.53 5.34
CA ARG A 30 -13.03 -9.44 6.27
C ARG A 30 -12.19 -9.52 7.54
N GLU A 31 -11.98 -10.71 8.08
CA GLU A 31 -11.28 -10.90 9.35
C GLU A 31 -9.78 -10.57 9.20
N GLU A 32 -9.17 -10.99 8.10
CA GLU A 32 -7.79 -10.67 7.74
C GLU A 32 -7.61 -9.18 7.46
N ALA A 33 -8.58 -8.53 6.80
CA ALA A 33 -8.55 -7.09 6.58
C ALA A 33 -8.60 -6.31 7.91
N ASP A 34 -9.46 -6.72 8.84
CA ASP A 34 -9.55 -6.11 10.17
C ASP A 34 -8.25 -6.32 10.97
N LYS A 35 -7.63 -7.51 10.89
CA LYS A 35 -6.31 -7.79 11.48
C LYS A 35 -5.23 -6.89 10.90
N LEU A 36 -5.18 -6.74 9.56
CA LEU A 36 -4.23 -5.86 8.89
C LEU A 36 -4.38 -4.41 9.37
N ASP A 37 -5.60 -3.93 9.53
CA ASP A 37 -5.88 -2.58 10.04
C ASP A 37 -5.38 -2.39 11.46
N ASN A 38 -5.64 -3.35 12.35
CA ASN A 38 -5.18 -3.32 13.73
C ASN A 38 -3.65 -3.31 13.82
N ILE A 39 -2.96 -4.15 13.03
CA ILE A 39 -1.49 -4.20 13.00
C ILE A 39 -0.93 -2.87 12.49
N CYS A 40 -1.47 -2.34 11.38
CA CYS A 40 -1.03 -1.08 10.81
C CYS A 40 -1.21 0.09 11.80
N ALA A 41 -2.34 0.11 12.53
CA ALA A 41 -2.61 1.11 13.55
C ALA A 41 -1.65 0.99 14.74
N ALA A 42 -1.42 -0.23 15.24
CA ALA A 42 -0.53 -0.50 16.38
C ALA A 42 0.93 -0.11 16.09
N GLU A 43 1.41 -0.38 14.87
CA GLU A 43 2.79 -0.06 14.46
C GLU A 43 2.95 1.37 13.90
N ASN A 44 1.86 2.16 13.82
CA ASN A 44 1.85 3.47 13.16
C ASN A 44 2.39 3.42 11.72
N LEU A 45 1.92 2.43 10.95
CA LEU A 45 2.31 2.20 9.56
C LEU A 45 1.12 2.33 8.62
N THR A 46 1.40 2.74 7.39
CA THR A 46 0.44 2.59 6.30
C THR A 46 0.41 1.15 5.79
N LYS A 47 -0.75 0.69 5.32
CA LYS A 47 -0.89 -0.63 4.66
C LYS A 47 0.19 -0.87 3.59
N THR A 48 0.54 0.15 2.80
CA THR A 48 1.60 0.04 1.78
C THR A 48 2.98 -0.22 2.38
N GLN A 49 3.32 0.42 3.51
CA GLN A 49 4.58 0.15 4.21
C GLN A 49 4.59 -1.25 4.80
N PHE A 50 3.48 -1.70 5.38
CA PHE A 50 3.33 -3.07 5.87
C PHE A 50 3.59 -4.10 4.76
N ILE A 51 2.90 -3.98 3.61
CA ILE A 51 3.10 -4.91 2.48
C ILE A 51 4.54 -4.88 1.97
N LYS A 52 5.21 -3.72 1.92
CA LYS A 52 6.63 -3.64 1.55
C LYS A 52 7.53 -4.41 2.53
N ARG A 53 7.26 -4.32 3.85
CA ARG A 53 8.02 -5.07 4.86
C ARG A 53 7.84 -6.57 4.68
N VAL A 54 6.60 -7.03 4.49
CA VAL A 54 6.29 -8.45 4.28
C VAL A 54 6.99 -8.99 3.03
N ILE A 55 6.94 -8.28 1.90
CA ILE A 55 7.62 -8.69 0.66
C ILE A 55 9.14 -8.82 0.89
N ASN A 56 9.75 -7.83 1.56
CA ASN A 56 11.18 -7.86 1.82
C ASN A 56 11.57 -9.01 2.76
N GLN A 57 10.77 -9.28 3.80
CA GLN A 57 11.00 -10.43 4.69
C GLN A 57 10.91 -11.75 3.93
N TYR A 58 9.89 -11.91 3.08
CA TYR A 58 9.67 -13.14 2.32
C TYR A 58 10.82 -13.45 1.35
N ILE A 59 11.39 -12.43 0.69
CA ILE A 59 12.54 -12.57 -0.23
C ILE A 59 13.83 -13.02 0.50
N HIS A 60 13.94 -12.75 1.80
CA HIS A 60 15.10 -13.10 2.61
C HIS A 60 14.92 -14.42 3.39
N THR A 61 13.88 -15.19 3.07
CA THR A 61 13.63 -16.56 3.54
C THR A 61 13.92 -17.55 2.43
#